data_AF-A0A7C8CW36-F1
#
_entry.id   AF-A0A7C8CW36-F1
#
_cell.length_a   1.000
_cell.length_b   1.000
_cell.length_c   1.000
_cell.angle_alpha   90.00
_cell.angle_beta   90.00
_cell.angle_gamma   90.00
#
_symmetry.space_group_name_H-M   'P 1'
#
loop_
_entity.id
_entity.type
_entity.pdbx_description
1 polymer ?
#
loop_
_entity_poly.entity_id
_entity_poly.type
_entity_poly.pdbx_seq_one_letter_code
_entity_poly.pdbx_strand_id
1 'polypeptide(L)' 'MLCDTSRGLGLAFGACVKKSDGFAARFTFVISPEGLIEQTLATRDPARQAESLLADLS' A
#
# COMPACT_ATOMS: atom_id res chain seq x y z
N MET A 1 14.22 -2.54 0.99
CA MET A 1 13.57 -1.21 0.92
C MET A 1 13.52 -0.78 -0.53
N LEU A 2 12.32 -0.56 -1.07
CA LEU A 2 12.11 0.04 -2.40
C LEU A 2 11.92 1.55 -2.22
N CYS A 3 12.41 2.36 -3.16
CA CYS A 3 12.33 3.82 -3.07
C CYS A 3 11.62 4.39 -4.31
N ASP A 4 10.44 4.98 -4.11
CA ASP A 4 9.65 5.64 -5.15
C ASP A 4 10.02 7.13 -5.25
N THR A 5 11.22 7.41 -5.75
CA THR A 5 11.78 8.77 -5.79
C THR A 5 10.98 9.72 -6.69
N SER A 6 10.33 9.20 -7.74
CA SER A 6 9.53 9.97 -8.69
C SER A 6 8.06 10.11 -8.28
N ARG A 7 7.63 9.42 -7.21
CA ARG A 7 6.23 9.30 -6.78
C ARG A 7 5.33 8.58 -7.79
N GLY A 8 5.92 7.88 -8.75
CA GLY A 8 5.19 7.21 -9.83
C GLY A 8 4.29 6.10 -9.27
N LEU A 9 4.81 5.29 -8.35
CA LEU A 9 4.02 4.25 -7.70
C LEU A 9 2.95 4.86 -6.78
N GLY A 10 3.32 5.83 -5.95
CA GLY A 10 2.38 6.50 -5.04
C GLY A 10 1.17 7.07 -5.77
N LEU A 11 1.38 7.74 -6.91
CA LEU A 11 0.27 8.27 -7.72
C LEU A 11 -0.55 7.17 -8.39
N ALA A 12 0.11 6.18 -8.99
CA ALA A 12 -0.59 5.09 -9.68
C ALA A 12 -1.45 4.24 -8.74
N PHE A 13 -1.00 4.06 -7.50
CA PHE A 13 -1.69 3.28 -6.47
C PHE A 13 -2.66 4.13 -5.63
N GLY A 14 -2.79 5.42 -5.92
CA GLY A 14 -3.64 6.35 -5.17
C GLY A 14 -3.16 6.66 -3.75
N ALA A 15 -1.95 6.24 -3.38
CA ALA A 15 -1.32 6.59 -2.12
C ALA A 15 -0.87 8.06 -2.07
N CYS A 16 -0.62 8.67 -3.23
CA CYS A 16 -0.51 10.11 -3.43
C CYS A 16 -1.67 10.56 -4.33
N VAL A 17 -2.36 11.63 -3.98
CA VAL A 17 -3.40 12.23 -4.82
C VAL A 17 -2.78 13.24 -5.78
N LYS A 18 -1.71 13.92 -5.36
CA LYS A 18 -0.99 14.93 -6.15
C LYS A 18 0.52 14.72 -6.04
N LYS A 19 1.25 15.17 -7.07
CA LYS A 19 2.74 15.17 -7.06
C LYS A 19 3.34 15.99 -5.91
N SER A 20 2.59 16.99 -5.44
CA SER A 20 2.99 17.90 -4.36
C SER A 20 2.77 17.33 -2.95
N ASP A 21 2.14 16.16 -2.81
CA ASP A 21 1.88 15.59 -1.49
C ASP A 21 3.21 15.35 -0.76
N GLY A 22 3.29 15.64 0.54
CA GLY A 22 4.56 15.51 1.27
C GLY A 22 5.08 14.06 1.29
N PHE A 23 4.17 13.11 1.49
CA PHE A 23 4.43 11.68 1.62
C PHE A 23 3.22 10.89 1.11
N ALA A 24 3.45 9.63 0.74
CA ALA A 24 2.36 8.70 0.42
C ALA A 24 1.55 8.36 1.68
N ALA A 25 0.23 8.32 1.55
CA ALA A 25 -0.67 7.77 2.54
C ALA A 25 -0.37 6.29 2.79
N ARG A 26 -0.66 5.82 4.01
CA ARG A 26 -0.32 4.46 4.41
C ARG A 26 -1.38 3.48 3.96
N PHE A 27 -1.00 2.61 3.03
CA PHE A 27 -1.81 1.54 2.51
C PHE A 27 -1.07 0.21 2.58
N THR A 28 -1.84 -0.86 2.65
CA THR A 28 -1.38 -2.23 2.45
C THR A 28 -2.09 -2.80 1.22
N PHE A 29 -1.32 -3.33 0.29
CA PHE A 29 -1.82 -3.97 -0.92
C PHE A 29 -1.44 -5.44 -0.89
N VAL A 30 -2.38 -6.32 -1.25
CA VAL A 30 -2.12 -7.73 -1.52
C VAL A 30 -2.07 -7.89 -3.04
N ILE A 31 -0.94 -8.37 -3.55
CA ILE A 31 -0.69 -8.51 -4.99
C ILE A 31 -0.50 -10.00 -5.29
N SER A 32 -1.29 -10.54 -6.22
CA SER A 32 -1.21 -11.93 -6.65
C SER A 32 0.11 -12.21 -7.41
N PRO A 33 0.50 -13.48 -7.60
CA PRO A 33 1.67 -13.84 -8.41
C PRO A 33 1.61 -13.31 -9.86
N GLU A 34 0.41 -13.11 -10.40
CA GLU A 34 0.16 -12.57 -11.73
C GLU A 34 0.26 -11.03 -11.78
N GLY A 35 0.49 -10.38 -10.64
CA GLY A 35 0.61 -8.93 -10.53
C GLY A 35 -0.72 -8.19 -10.39
N LEU A 36 -1.81 -8.89 -10.02
CA LEU A 36 -3.12 -8.27 -9.80
C LEU A 36 -3.27 -7.83 -8.34
N ILE A 37 -3.88 -6.67 -8.11
CA ILE A 37 -4.24 -6.23 -6.75
C ILE A 37 -5.50 -7.00 -6.32
N GLU A 38 -5.36 -7.87 -5.32
CA GLU A 38 -6.47 -8.64 -4.75
C GLU A 38 -7.16 -7.87 -3.61
N GLN A 39 -6.39 -7.11 -2.83
CA GLN A 39 -6.91 -6.32 -1.71
C GLN A 39 -6.19 -4.98 -1.60
N THR A 40 -6.93 -3.95 -1.18
CA THR A 40 -6.41 -2.64 -0.82
C THR A 40 -6.95 -2.25 0.55
N LEU A 41 -6.06 -2.07 1.52
CA LEU A 41 -6.39 -1.81 2.91
C LEU A 41 -5.81 -0.47 3.35
N ALA A 42 -6.64 0.41 3.91
CA ALA A 42 -6.16 1.60 4.58
C ALA A 42 -5.52 1.21 5.92
N THR A 43 -4.21 1.39 6.06
CA THR A 43 -3.46 0.94 7.24
C THR A 43 -3.65 1.91 8.41
N ARG A 44 -4.59 1.59 9.30
CA ARG A 44 -4.88 2.42 10.49
C ARG A 44 -3.95 2.14 11.66
N ASP A 45 -3.64 0.86 11.90
CA ASP A 45 -2.69 0.40 12.91
C ASP A 45 -1.50 -0.30 12.22
N PRO A 46 -0.40 0.42 11.95
CA PRO A 46 0.74 -0.15 11.25
C PRO A 46 1.45 -1.25 12.03
N ALA A 47 1.37 -1.24 13.36
CA ALA A 47 2.06 -2.20 14.20
C ALA A 47 1.40 -3.58 14.11
N ARG A 48 0.07 -3.61 13.95
CA ARG A 48 -0.71 -4.85 13.91
C ARG A 48 -1.17 -5.27 12.52
N GLN A 49 -0.96 -4.44 11.50
CA GLN A 49 -1.47 -4.70 10.14
C GLN A 49 -1.05 -6.06 9.58
N ALA A 50 0.19 -6.50 9.86
CA ALA A 50 0.68 -7.79 9.38
C ALA A 50 -0.05 -8.97 10.06
N GLU A 51 -0.32 -8.86 11.36
CA GLU A 51 -1.04 -9.87 12.13
C GLU A 51 -2.50 -9.95 11.71
N SER A 52 -3.14 -8.79 11.45
CA SER A 52 -4.50 -8.72 10.91
C SER A 52 -4.58 -9.36 9.52
N LEU A 53 -3.64 -9.05 8.64
CA LEU A 53 -3.61 -9.63 7.29
C LEU A 53 -3.43 -11.15 7.34
N LEU A 54 -2.58 -11.65 8.23
CA LEU A 54 -2.38 -13.10 8.38
C LEU A 54 -3.65 -13.81 8.84
N ALA A 55 -4.42 -13.20 9.76
CA ALA A 55 -5.67 -13.76 10.24
C ALA A 55 -6.79 -13.78 9.16
N ASP A 56 -6.75 -12.83 8.22
CA ASP A 56 -7.70 -12.78 7.10
C ASP A 56 -7.38 -13.80 5.99
N LEU A 57 -6.15 -14.34 5.97
CA LEU A 57 -5.67 -15.31 4.97
C LEU A 57 -5.78 -16.79 5.44
N SER A 58 -6.14 -17.01 6.71
CA SER A 58 -6.27 -18.33 7.34
C SER A 58 -7.71 -18.81 7.39
#